data_AF-A0A7S2RDG8-F1
#
_entry.id   AF-A0A7S2RDG8-F1
#
_cell.length_a   1.000
_cell.length_b   1.000
_cell.length_c   1.000
_cell.angle_alpha   90.00
_cell.angle_beta   90.00
_cell.angle_gamma   90.00
#
_symmetry.space_group_name_H-M   'P 1'
#
loop_
_entity.id
_entity.type
_entity.pdbx_description
1 polymer ?
#
loop_
_entity_poly.entity_id
_entity_poly.type
_entity_poly.pdbx_seq_one_letter_code
_entity_poly.pdbx_strand_id
1 'polypeptide(L)'
;SLTTPLLATAASALSEYTALEDVASAISLYGEDRSDNRDELVVQIVSLPSYGTLSDPSTNQTLDVNDTLDTTLSYPYEDAVTVLYTGQSNYFNTPDTTWNLSSIQGPGADGYDSFSFRVQAAADATTQSLTTSTDVIVENVNDASTLVGPNMTSDELEIYAA
;
A
#
# COMPACT_ATOMS: atom_id res chain seq x y z
N SER A 1 28.32 -17.55 -5.86
CA SER A 1 26.89 -17.22 -5.87
C SER A 1 26.63 -16.49 -4.57
N LEU A 2 26.45 -15.17 -4.59
CA LEU A 2 26.10 -14.39 -3.40
C LEU A 2 24.57 -14.29 -3.38
N THR A 3 23.91 -15.36 -2.97
CA THR A 3 22.49 -15.30 -2.67
C THR A 3 22.35 -14.62 -1.32
N THR A 4 21.78 -13.41 -1.30
CA THR A 4 21.35 -12.78 -0.06
C THR A 4 20.34 -13.75 0.59
N PRO A 5 20.59 -14.22 1.83
CA PRO A 5 19.74 -15.24 2.45
C PRO A 5 18.33 -14.73 2.71
N LEU A 6 18.21 -13.42 2.98
CA LEU A 6 16.93 -12.76 3.21
C LEU A 6 16.39 -12.17 1.90
N LEU A 7 15.10 -12.37 1.68
CA LEU A 7 14.37 -11.85 0.54
C LEU A 7 13.14 -11.07 1.02
N ALA A 8 13.02 -9.82 0.60
CA ALA A 8 11.78 -9.05 0.68
C ALA A 8 11.05 -9.16 -0.66
N THR A 9 9.73 -9.37 -0.62
CA THR A 9 8.90 -9.52 -1.83
C THR A 9 7.72 -8.56 -1.75
N ALA A 10 7.50 -7.81 -2.83
CA ALA A 10 6.35 -6.93 -2.94
C ALA A 10 5.04 -7.74 -3.08
N ALA A 11 3.93 -7.09 -2.74
CA ALA A 11 2.60 -7.60 -3.08
C ALA A 11 2.50 -7.89 -4.58
N SER A 12 1.75 -8.93 -4.95
CA SER A 12 1.61 -9.35 -6.35
C SER A 12 0.16 -9.42 -6.82
N ALA A 13 -0.79 -9.48 -5.89
CA ALA A 13 -2.20 -9.40 -6.19
C ALA A 13 -2.71 -7.96 -5.99
N LEU A 14 -3.51 -7.46 -6.93
CA LEU A 14 -4.06 -6.09 -6.93
C LEU A 14 -4.68 -5.69 -5.57
N SER A 15 -5.44 -6.62 -4.97
CA SER A 15 -6.12 -6.41 -3.69
C SER A 15 -5.19 -6.19 -2.50
N GLU A 16 -3.92 -6.59 -2.61
CA GLU A 16 -2.93 -6.48 -1.53
C GLU A 16 -2.23 -5.12 -1.52
N TYR A 17 -2.40 -4.33 -2.59
CA TYR A 17 -1.78 -3.02 -2.75
C TYR A 17 -2.74 -1.93 -3.26
N THR A 18 -4.05 -2.18 -3.17
CA THR A 18 -5.08 -1.17 -3.44
C THR A 18 -5.52 -0.53 -2.13
N ALA A 19 -5.66 0.79 -2.13
CA ALA A 19 -6.06 1.59 -0.99
C ALA A 19 -7.14 2.61 -1.37
N LEU A 20 -7.99 2.95 -0.41
CA LEU A 20 -8.92 4.07 -0.55
C LEU A 20 -8.24 5.37 -0.11
N GLU A 21 -8.49 6.48 -0.81
CA GLU A 21 -8.00 7.80 -0.40
C GLU A 21 -8.56 8.19 0.99
N ASP A 22 -7.78 8.88 1.81
CA ASP A 22 -8.21 9.36 3.15
C ASP A 22 -8.72 8.26 4.11
N VAL A 23 -8.48 6.99 3.78
CA VAL A 23 -8.88 5.82 4.57
C VAL A 23 -7.69 4.89 4.71
N ALA A 24 -7.37 4.55 5.96
CA ALA A 24 -6.33 3.58 6.25
C ALA A 24 -6.67 2.22 5.63
N SER A 25 -5.81 1.80 4.71
CA SER A 25 -5.93 0.55 3.94
C SER A 25 -4.74 -0.34 4.24
N ALA A 26 -4.99 -1.64 4.41
CA ALA A 26 -3.96 -2.61 4.71
C ALA A 26 -3.18 -3.01 3.44
N ILE A 27 -1.86 -2.85 3.49
CA ILE A 27 -0.94 -3.28 2.43
C ILE A 27 -0.12 -4.45 2.96
N SER A 28 -0.09 -5.54 2.20
CA SER A 28 0.62 -6.77 2.60
C SER A 28 2.07 -6.74 2.13
N LEU A 29 2.99 -6.99 3.06
CA LEU A 29 4.43 -7.03 2.82
C LEU A 29 4.96 -8.43 3.16
N TYR A 30 5.79 -8.96 2.27
CA TYR A 30 6.29 -10.32 2.39
C TYR A 30 7.81 -10.35 2.56
N GLY A 31 8.28 -11.37 3.24
CA GLY A 31 9.69 -11.70 3.25
C GLY A 31 9.97 -13.05 3.87
N GLU A 32 11.13 -13.59 3.53
CA GLU A 32 11.56 -14.92 3.95
C GLU A 32 13.07 -14.98 4.16
N ASP A 33 13.47 -15.85 5.08
CA ASP A 33 14.86 -16.26 5.22
C ASP A 33 15.03 -17.62 4.55
N ARG A 34 15.81 -17.67 3.48
CA ARG A 34 16.13 -18.86 2.69
C ARG A 34 17.36 -19.61 3.20
N SER A 35 18.03 -19.13 4.24
CA SER A 35 19.19 -19.80 4.83
C SER A 35 18.79 -21.06 5.62
N ASP A 36 19.78 -21.83 6.07
CA ASP A 36 19.54 -22.97 6.95
C ASP A 36 19.20 -22.54 8.40
N ASN A 37 19.40 -21.27 8.74
CA ASN A 37 19.06 -20.68 10.03
C ASN A 37 17.82 -19.80 9.85
N ARG A 38 16.63 -20.31 10.20
CA ARG A 38 15.38 -19.58 9.99
C ARG A 38 15.21 -18.50 11.05
N ASP A 39 15.67 -17.29 10.75
CA ASP A 39 15.55 -16.16 11.66
C ASP A 39 14.14 -15.56 11.66
N GLU A 40 13.71 -15.00 12.79
CA GLU A 40 12.56 -14.11 12.83
C GLU A 40 12.94 -12.81 12.10
N LEU A 41 12.04 -12.28 11.26
CA LEU A 41 12.31 -11.09 10.45
C LEU A 41 11.41 -9.93 10.85
N VAL A 42 11.94 -8.72 10.73
CA VAL A 42 11.17 -7.48 10.79
C VAL A 42 11.27 -6.73 9.47
N VAL A 43 10.20 -6.02 9.12
CA VAL A 43 10.16 -5.14 7.96
C VAL A 43 10.68 -3.77 8.37
N GLN A 44 11.65 -3.23 7.61
CA GLN A 44 12.14 -1.87 7.77
C GLN A 44 11.72 -1.00 6.58
N ILE A 45 11.18 0.19 6.87
CA ILE A 45 10.83 1.19 5.86
C ILE A 45 12.09 1.89 5.34
N VAL A 46 12.25 1.93 4.01
CA VAL A 46 13.43 2.51 3.33
C VAL A 46 13.07 3.82 2.62
N SER A 47 11.85 3.95 2.11
CA SER A 47 11.32 5.20 1.60
C SER A 47 9.83 5.31 1.93
N LEU A 48 9.33 6.54 2.04
CA LEU A 48 7.91 6.81 2.24
C LEU A 48 7.20 7.04 0.91
N PRO A 49 5.87 6.82 0.86
CA PRO A 49 5.05 7.30 -0.24
C PRO A 49 5.13 8.83 -0.39
N SER A 50 4.93 9.32 -1.61
CA SER A 50 4.96 10.76 -1.90
C SER A 50 3.62 11.44 -1.63
N TYR A 51 2.52 10.68 -1.63
CA TYR A 51 1.15 11.19 -1.58
C TYR A 51 0.30 10.41 -0.57
N GLY A 52 0.95 9.86 0.46
CA GLY A 52 0.30 9.14 1.54
C GLY A 52 1.16 9.09 2.79
N THR A 53 0.67 8.38 3.79
CA THR A 53 1.40 8.11 5.03
C THR A 53 1.35 6.62 5.32
N LEU A 54 2.40 6.12 5.97
CA LEU A 54 2.45 4.75 6.48
C LEU A 54 2.28 4.75 7.99
N SER A 55 1.61 3.74 8.52
CA SER A 55 1.52 3.50 9.97
C SER A 55 1.58 2.02 10.31
N ASP A 56 2.11 1.73 11.48
CA ASP A 56 2.14 0.37 12.04
C ASP A 56 0.77 0.04 12.65
N PRO A 57 0.05 -0.99 12.16
CA PRO A 57 -1.27 -1.35 12.69
C PRO A 57 -1.24 -1.84 14.15
N SER A 58 -0.11 -2.33 14.64
CA SER A 58 0.00 -2.87 16.00
C SER A 58 0.14 -1.77 17.06
N THR A 59 0.74 -0.63 16.70
CA THR A 59 0.98 0.51 17.60
C THR A 59 0.18 1.76 17.24
N ASN A 60 -0.42 1.80 16.04
CA ASN A 60 -1.00 2.98 15.40
C ASN A 60 0.00 4.15 15.26
N GLN A 61 1.30 3.87 15.26
CA GLN A 61 2.33 4.88 15.07
C GLN A 61 2.50 5.18 13.58
N THR A 62 2.55 6.47 13.21
CA THR A 62 3.02 6.89 11.88
C THR A 62 4.51 6.56 11.72
N LEU A 63 4.86 5.93 10.62
CA LEU A 63 6.21 5.44 10.35
C LEU A 63 7.05 6.47 9.59
N ASP A 64 8.30 6.59 9.99
CA ASP A 64 9.35 7.33 9.31
C ASP A 64 10.34 6.39 8.58
N VAL A 65 11.23 6.97 7.78
CA VAL A 65 12.30 6.20 7.13
C VAL A 65 13.24 5.61 8.19
N ASN A 66 13.54 4.32 8.03
CA ASN A 66 14.28 3.43 8.92
C ASN A 66 13.50 2.83 10.10
N ASP A 67 12.24 3.20 10.29
CA ASP A 67 11.39 2.53 11.29
C ASP A 67 11.15 1.07 10.88
N THR A 68 10.98 0.22 11.89
CA THR A 68 10.62 -1.18 11.74
C THR A 68 9.19 -1.41 12.21
N LEU A 69 8.48 -2.29 11.52
CA LEU A 69 7.20 -2.80 12.02
C LEU A 69 7.43 -3.68 13.24
N ASP A 70 6.56 -3.56 14.24
CA ASP A 70 6.57 -4.37 15.47
C ASP A 70 6.12 -5.82 15.21
N THR A 71 5.32 -6.04 14.16
CA THR A 71 4.91 -7.38 13.75
C THR A 71 6.03 -8.07 12.99
N THR A 72 6.36 -9.29 13.40
CA THR A 72 7.43 -10.09 12.82
C THR A 72 6.91 -11.09 11.77
N LEU A 73 7.78 -11.46 10.83
CA LEU A 73 7.60 -12.60 9.94
C LEU A 73 8.36 -13.80 10.54
N SER A 74 7.68 -14.93 10.66
CA SER A 74 8.23 -16.16 11.24
C SER A 74 8.12 -17.33 10.28
N TYR A 75 9.08 -18.25 10.33
CA TYR A 75 9.02 -19.51 9.57
C TYR A 75 7.68 -20.23 9.86
N PRO A 76 6.95 -20.72 8.83
CA PRO A 76 7.36 -20.96 7.45
C PRO A 76 7.32 -19.77 6.47
N TYR A 77 7.08 -18.54 6.95
CA TYR A 77 6.96 -17.31 6.14
C TYR A 77 5.81 -17.37 5.12
N GLU A 78 4.72 -18.06 5.48
CA GLU A 78 3.52 -18.17 4.65
C GLU A 78 2.60 -16.94 4.78
N ASP A 79 2.72 -16.20 5.89
CA ASP A 79 1.90 -15.04 6.21
C ASP A 79 2.59 -13.71 5.84
N ALA A 80 1.79 -12.71 5.49
CA ALA A 80 2.25 -11.34 5.30
C ALA A 80 2.33 -10.57 6.61
N VAL A 81 3.16 -9.52 6.65
CA VAL A 81 3.03 -8.44 7.62
C VAL A 81 2.26 -7.28 6.97
N THR A 82 1.38 -6.65 7.73
CA THR A 82 0.59 -5.52 7.26
C THR A 82 1.24 -4.20 7.64
N VAL A 83 1.29 -3.27 6.70
CA VAL A 83 1.44 -1.83 6.96
C VAL A 83 0.14 -1.13 6.57
N LEU A 84 -0.26 -0.10 7.31
CA LEU A 84 -1.40 0.72 6.94
C LEU A 84 -0.93 1.88 6.07
N TYR A 85 -1.45 1.96 4.85
CA TYR A 85 -1.31 3.11 3.98
C TYR A 85 -2.57 3.98 4.09
N THR A 86 -2.39 5.29 4.26
CA THR A 86 -3.48 6.27 4.11
C THR A 86 -3.10 7.26 3.01
N GLY A 87 -3.86 7.25 1.92
CA GLY A 87 -3.68 8.20 0.83
C GLY A 87 -4.03 9.62 1.29
N GLN A 88 -3.32 10.61 0.79
CA GLN A 88 -3.58 12.01 1.11
C GLN A 88 -5.03 12.38 0.72
N SER A 89 -5.70 13.17 1.57
CA SER A 89 -7.01 13.73 1.23
C SER A 89 -6.95 14.54 -0.07
N ASN A 90 -7.96 14.38 -0.92
CA ASN A 90 -8.04 14.96 -2.28
C ASN A 90 -6.92 14.47 -3.24
N TYR A 91 -6.55 13.18 -3.13
CA TYR A 91 -5.50 12.55 -3.92
C TYR A 91 -5.66 12.81 -5.44
N PHE A 92 -6.90 12.82 -5.93
CA PHE A 92 -7.23 13.00 -7.35
C PHE A 92 -7.49 14.44 -7.79
N ASN A 93 -7.62 15.39 -6.86
CA ASN A 93 -8.09 16.75 -7.15
C ASN A 93 -6.97 17.79 -7.06
N THR A 94 -5.72 17.42 -7.40
CA THR A 94 -4.58 18.36 -7.35
C THR A 94 -3.90 18.53 -8.72
N PRO A 95 -4.15 19.64 -9.46
CA PRO A 95 -5.17 20.66 -9.21
C PRO A 95 -6.56 20.17 -9.63
N ASP A 96 -7.58 20.67 -8.93
CA ASP A 96 -8.98 20.32 -9.04
C ASP A 96 -9.47 20.35 -10.51
N THR A 97 -9.76 19.18 -11.08
CA THR A 97 -10.45 19.08 -12.37
C THR A 97 -11.65 18.15 -12.26
N THR A 98 -12.82 18.73 -12.45
CA THR A 98 -14.09 18.07 -12.59
C THR A 98 -14.04 16.92 -13.62
N TRP A 99 -14.59 15.79 -13.20
CA TRP A 99 -14.84 14.55 -13.94
C TRP A 99 -14.99 14.73 -15.47
N ASN A 100 -14.01 14.26 -16.26
CA ASN A 100 -14.01 14.35 -17.72
C ASN A 100 -13.95 12.97 -18.42
N LEU A 101 -14.27 11.87 -17.73
CA LEU A 101 -14.20 10.48 -18.25
C LEU A 101 -12.80 10.03 -18.71
N SER A 102 -11.73 10.74 -18.35
CA SER A 102 -10.37 10.21 -18.43
C SER A 102 -10.02 9.50 -17.12
N SER A 103 -9.31 8.37 -17.18
CA SER A 103 -8.75 7.77 -15.97
C SER A 103 -7.89 8.84 -15.28
N ILE A 104 -8.27 9.25 -14.07
CA ILE A 104 -7.43 10.15 -13.29
C ILE A 104 -6.28 9.28 -12.79
N GLN A 105 -5.15 9.31 -13.53
CA GLN A 105 -3.93 8.69 -13.06
C GLN A 105 -3.53 9.41 -11.76
N GLY A 106 -3.32 8.65 -10.69
CA GLY A 106 -2.82 9.20 -9.43
C GLY A 106 -1.51 9.96 -9.64
N PRO A 107 -1.14 10.89 -8.75
CA PRO A 107 0.14 11.57 -8.84
C PRO A 107 1.32 10.59 -8.75
N GLY A 108 2.06 10.49 -9.87
CA GLY A 108 3.20 9.59 -10.08
C GLY A 108 3.49 9.47 -11.59
N ALA A 109 4.71 9.08 -11.99
CA ALA A 109 5.04 8.92 -13.42
C ALA A 109 4.20 7.81 -14.10
N ASP A 110 3.75 6.83 -13.31
CA ASP A 110 3.06 5.63 -13.77
C ASP A 110 1.61 5.52 -13.23
N GLY A 111 1.12 6.53 -12.49
CA GLY A 111 -0.24 6.56 -11.94
C GLY A 111 -0.43 5.92 -10.56
N TYR A 112 0.66 5.57 -9.86
CA TYR A 112 0.66 4.96 -8.53
C TYR A 112 1.51 5.78 -7.53
N ASP A 113 1.17 5.69 -6.24
CA ASP A 113 2.10 6.04 -5.16
C ASP A 113 3.04 4.86 -4.90
N SER A 114 4.20 5.08 -4.30
CA SER A 114 5.16 3.97 -4.11
C SER A 114 6.04 4.20 -2.89
N PHE A 115 6.33 3.11 -2.18
CA PHE A 115 7.25 3.13 -1.06
C PHE A 115 8.16 1.90 -1.11
N SER A 116 9.30 1.97 -0.43
CA SER A 116 10.30 0.90 -0.45
C SER A 116 10.56 0.39 0.95
N PHE A 117 10.83 -0.91 1.04
CA PHE A 117 11.12 -1.60 2.28
C PHE A 117 12.19 -2.67 2.07
N ARG A 118 12.66 -3.24 3.17
CA ARG A 118 13.49 -4.45 3.20
C ARG A 118 13.13 -5.27 4.44
N VAL A 119 13.54 -6.53 4.46
CA VAL A 119 13.49 -7.34 5.68
C VAL A 119 14.88 -7.49 6.28
N GLN A 120 14.94 -7.54 7.60
CA GLN A 120 16.17 -7.80 8.36
C GLN A 120 15.90 -8.82 9.46
N ALA A 121 16.94 -9.53 9.90
CA ALA A 121 16.82 -10.42 11.04
C ALA A 121 16.50 -9.60 12.31
N ALA A 122 15.48 -10.00 13.07
CA ALA A 122 15.03 -9.29 14.25
C ALA A 122 16.12 -9.18 15.33
N ALA A 123 16.95 -10.23 15.45
CA ALA A 123 18.08 -10.28 16.39
C ALA A 123 19.37 -9.64 15.84
N ASP A 124 19.45 -9.34 14.53
CA ASP A 124 20.65 -8.80 13.88
C ASP A 124 20.28 -7.86 12.72
N ALA A 125 20.33 -6.56 13.02
CA ALA A 125 20.07 -5.51 12.03
C ALA A 125 21.13 -5.42 10.90
N THR A 126 22.24 -6.15 10.97
CA THR A 126 23.26 -6.17 9.89
C THR A 126 22.94 -7.18 8.79
N THR A 127 22.15 -8.21 9.11
CA THR A 127 21.67 -9.20 8.15
C THR A 127 20.37 -8.70 7.53
N GLN A 128 20.45 -8.21 6.29
CA GLN A 128 19.36 -7.53 5.58
C GLN A 128 19.18 -8.07 4.16
N SER A 129 17.94 -8.02 3.67
CA SER A 129 17.65 -8.22 2.25
C SER A 129 18.08 -7.01 1.41
N LEU A 130 18.05 -7.17 0.10
CA LEU A 130 17.99 -6.00 -0.79
C LEU A 130 16.67 -5.25 -0.58
N THR A 131 16.68 -3.97 -0.94
CA THR A 131 15.46 -3.14 -0.96
C THR A 131 14.52 -3.60 -2.07
N THR A 132 13.23 -3.62 -1.77
CA THR A 132 12.14 -3.85 -2.71
C THR A 132 11.14 -2.71 -2.63
N SER A 133 10.42 -2.46 -3.71
CA SER A 133 9.40 -1.40 -3.80
C SER A 133 8.01 -2.00 -3.93
N THR A 134 7.03 -1.33 -3.33
CA THR A 134 5.61 -1.64 -3.45
C THR A 134 4.90 -0.40 -3.95
N ASP A 135 4.16 -0.58 -5.03
CA ASP A 135 3.27 0.43 -5.58
C ASP A 135 1.93 0.33 -4.87
N VAL A 136 1.24 1.46 -4.73
CA VAL A 136 -0.08 1.55 -4.14
C VAL A 136 -1.01 2.19 -5.16
N ILE A 137 -2.06 1.45 -5.52
CA ILE A 137 -3.17 2.01 -6.28
C ILE A 137 -4.09 2.67 -5.30
N VAL A 138 -4.26 3.98 -5.43
CA VAL A 138 -5.27 4.70 -4.67
C VAL A 138 -6.56 4.72 -5.47
N GLU A 139 -7.69 4.55 -4.79
CA GLU A 139 -9.05 4.63 -5.31
C GLU A 139 -9.80 5.75 -4.56
N ASN A 140 -10.75 6.41 -5.22
CA ASN A 140 -11.52 7.48 -4.60
C ASN A 140 -12.59 6.90 -3.64
N VAL A 141 -12.75 7.49 -2.45
CA VAL A 141 -13.79 7.06 -1.48
C VAL A 141 -15.22 7.33 -1.95
N ASN A 142 -15.40 8.25 -2.89
CA ASN A 142 -16.69 8.68 -3.42
C ASN A 142 -17.05 8.10 -4.79
N ASP A 143 -16.34 7.09 -5.30
CA ASP A 143 -16.64 6.52 -6.63
C ASP A 143 -17.91 5.64 -6.66
N ALA A 144 -18.76 5.73 -5.63
CA ALA A 144 -20.16 5.40 -5.79
C ALA A 144 -20.81 6.49 -6.65
N SER A 145 -21.06 6.19 -7.93
CA SER A 145 -21.78 7.07 -8.84
C SER A 145 -23.12 7.50 -8.21
N THR A 146 -23.17 8.69 -7.65
CA THR A 146 -24.42 9.29 -7.16
C THR A 146 -24.91 10.27 -8.20
N LEU A 147 -25.93 9.85 -8.95
CA LEU A 147 -26.70 10.74 -9.82
C LEU A 147 -27.46 11.72 -8.92
N VAL A 148 -26.86 12.87 -8.62
CA VAL A 148 -27.54 13.95 -7.90
C VAL A 148 -27.93 15.03 -8.91
N GLY A 149 -29.02 14.80 -9.63
CA GLY A 149 -29.70 15.86 -10.36
C GLY A 149 -30.52 16.71 -9.38
N PRO A 150 -30.59 18.05 -9.55
CA PRO A 150 -31.24 18.95 -8.59
C PRO A 150 -32.76 18.76 -8.41
N ASN A 151 -33.39 17.78 -9.08
CA ASN A 151 -34.83 17.49 -9.00
C ASN A 151 -35.20 16.00 -9.24
N MET A 152 -34.30 15.04 -9.07
CA MET A 152 -34.64 13.63 -9.38
C MET A 152 -35.58 13.04 -8.34
N THR A 153 -36.80 12.71 -8.74
CA THR A 153 -37.75 11.93 -7.93
C THR A 153 -37.55 10.43 -8.20
N SER A 154 -37.90 9.58 -7.23
CA SER A 154 -37.63 8.12 -7.25
C SER A 154 -38.18 7.36 -8.46
N ASP A 155 -39.02 7.98 -9.29
CA ASP A 155 -39.64 7.40 -10.49
C ASP A 155 -38.84 7.66 -11.79
N GLU A 156 -37.76 8.44 -11.78
CA GLU A 156 -36.94 8.72 -12.99
C GLU A 156 -35.80 7.72 -13.23
N LEU A 157 -35.74 6.62 -12.46
CA LEU A 157 -34.82 5.50 -12.69
C LEU A 157 -35.38 4.52 -13.72
N GLU A 158 -35.66 4.98 -14.95
CA GLU A 158 -35.80 4.09 -16.11
C GLU A 158 -34.58 4.21 -17.01
N ILE A 159 -33.62 3.31 -16.81
CA ILE A 159 -32.52 3.10 -17.77
C ILE A 159 -33.10 2.33 -18.97
N TYR A 160 -33.30 3.02 -20.10
CA TYR A 160 -33.48 2.34 -21.39
C TYR A 160 -32.12 1.83 -21.87
N ALA A 161 -31.89 0.53 -21.73
CA ALA A 161 -30.88 -0.16 -22.52
C ALA A 161 -31.39 -0.26 -23.97
N ALA A 162 -30.60 0.25 -24.93
CA ALA A 162 -30.78 0.00 -26.36
C ALA A 162 -29.93 -1.20 -26.80
#